data_AF-A0A315DI79-F1
#
_entry.id   AF-A0A315DI79-F1
#
_cell.length_a   1.000
_cell.length_b   1.000
_cell.length_c   1.000
_cell.angle_alpha   90.00
_cell.angle_beta   90.00
_cell.angle_gamma   90.00
#
_symmetry.space_group_name_H-M   'P 1'
#
loop_
_entity.id
_entity.type
_entity.pdbx_description
1 polymer ?
#
loop_
_entity_poly.entity_id
_entity_poly.type
_entity_poly.pdbx_seq_one_letter_code
_entity_poly.pdbx_strand_id
1 'polypeptide(L)'
;MKTITAQEHKQIEDVIGEGLTPLAEAILEKDLLLTQALRHIASTDTDGVGLVFCGGTCLSKAHRLIERMSEDVDFKLVVPEGLSRTDPLYVIPASEPGSTSSSALREG
;
A
#
# COMPACT_ATOMS: atom_id res chain seq x y z
N MET A 1 10.37 -11.90 5.16
CA MET A 1 10.54 -10.66 4.37
C MET A 1 10.01 -10.95 2.97
N LYS A 2 9.22 -10.07 2.34
CA LYS A 2 8.78 -10.29 0.95
C LYS A 2 10.00 -10.13 0.04
N THR A 3 10.17 -11.04 -0.90
CA THR A 3 11.24 -11.02 -1.92
C THR A 3 10.61 -11.02 -3.30
N ILE A 4 11.39 -10.66 -4.32
CA ILE A 4 10.97 -10.80 -5.71
C ILE A 4 10.90 -12.28 -6.10
N THR A 5 10.12 -12.58 -7.14
CA THR A 5 10.02 -13.92 -7.72
C THR A 5 11.26 -14.26 -8.55
N ALA A 6 11.50 -15.55 -8.80
CA ALA A 6 12.58 -15.99 -9.68
C ALA A 6 12.48 -15.41 -11.10
N GLN A 7 11.24 -15.20 -11.58
CA GLN A 7 11.01 -14.58 -12.88
C GLN A 7 11.38 -13.09 -12.88
N GLU A 8 11.01 -12.35 -11.84
CA GLU A 8 11.37 -10.93 -11.69
C GLU A 8 12.88 -10.75 -11.53
N HIS A 9 13.54 -11.66 -10.79
CA HIS A 9 14.99 -11.66 -10.67
C HIS A 9 15.67 -11.86 -12.04
N LYS A 10 15.24 -12.87 -12.80
CA LYS A 10 15.74 -13.08 -14.16
C LYS A 10 15.54 -11.86 -15.06
N GLN A 11 14.39 -11.19 -14.98
CA GLN A 11 14.13 -9.97 -15.75
C GLN A 11 15.09 -8.84 -15.38
N ILE A 12 15.46 -8.72 -14.10
CA ILE A 12 16.46 -7.75 -13.66
C ILE A 12 17.85 -8.11 -14.21
N GLU A 13 18.24 -9.39 -14.15
CA GLU A 13 19.51 -9.87 -14.73
C GLU A 13 19.58 -9.58 -16.24
N ASP A 14 18.50 -9.86 -16.99
CA ASP A 14 18.42 -9.61 -18.44
C ASP A 14 18.59 -8.10 -18.73
N VAL A 15 17.89 -7.23 -17.99
CA VAL A 15 17.97 -5.76 -18.14
C VAL A 15 19.38 -5.22 -17.87
N ILE A 16 20.08 -5.77 -16.87
CA ILE A 16 21.45 -5.40 -16.54
C ILE A 16 22.43 -5.95 -17.59
N GLY A 17 22.27 -7.21 -17.98
CA GLY A 17 23.11 -7.88 -18.97
C GLY A 17 23.05 -7.24 -20.36
N GLU A 18 21.88 -6.69 -20.72
CA GLU A 18 21.68 -5.91 -21.95
C GLU A 18 22.16 -4.46 -21.84
N GLY A 19 22.56 -3.99 -20.65
CA GLY A 19 23.03 -2.62 -20.43
C GLY A 19 21.94 -1.56 -20.59
N LEU A 20 20.67 -1.92 -20.38
CA LEU A 20 19.53 -1.01 -20.55
C LEU A 20 19.39 0.01 -19.42
N THR A 21 20.14 -0.17 -18.33
CA THR A 21 20.11 0.71 -17.16
C THR A 21 21.47 0.77 -16.47
N PRO A 22 21.89 1.93 -15.95
CA PRO A 22 23.09 2.05 -15.12
C PRO A 22 22.83 1.70 -13.64
N LEU A 23 21.59 1.34 -13.29
CA LEU A 23 21.20 1.08 -11.91
C LEU A 23 21.68 -0.30 -11.44
N ALA A 24 22.13 -0.37 -10.18
CA ALA A 24 22.49 -1.63 -9.55
C ALA A 24 21.26 -2.53 -9.35
N GLU A 25 21.47 -3.84 -9.38
CA GLU A 25 20.44 -4.87 -9.17
C GLU A 25 19.59 -4.63 -7.92
N ALA A 26 20.24 -4.39 -6.78
CA ALA A 26 19.56 -4.13 -5.51
C ALA A 26 18.63 -2.89 -5.56
N ILE A 27 18.93 -1.91 -6.41
CA ILE A 27 18.08 -0.74 -6.62
C ILE A 27 16.83 -1.12 -7.41
N LEU A 28 16.97 -1.94 -8.45
CA LEU A 28 15.85 -2.42 -9.26
C LEU A 28 14.92 -3.33 -8.45
N GLU A 29 15.48 -4.24 -7.66
CA GLU A 29 14.71 -5.10 -6.74
C GLU A 29 13.90 -4.25 -5.75
N LYS A 30 14.56 -3.29 -5.11
CA LYS A 30 13.91 -2.37 -4.17
C LYS A 30 12.79 -1.58 -4.85
N ASP A 31 13.03 -1.07 -6.06
CA ASP A 31 12.03 -0.30 -6.81
C ASP A 31 10.79 -1.13 -7.14
N LEU A 32 11.01 -2.39 -7.53
CA LEU A 32 9.97 -3.32 -7.91
C LEU A 32 9.11 -3.71 -6.71
N LEU A 33 9.73 -4.06 -5.57
CA LEU A 33 9.01 -4.34 -4.33
C LEU A 33 8.21 -3.13 -3.84
N LEU A 34 8.79 -1.93 -3.92
CA LEU A 34 8.10 -0.69 -3.61
C LEU A 34 6.88 -0.48 -4.51
N THR A 35 7.03 -0.69 -5.83
CA THR A 35 5.92 -0.58 -6.79
C THR A 35 4.80 -1.57 -6.47
N GLN A 36 5.14 -2.80 -6.12
CA GLN A 36 4.16 -3.80 -5.70
C GLN A 36 3.43 -3.36 -4.44
N ALA A 37 4.14 -2.86 -3.42
CA ALA A 37 3.55 -2.38 -2.18
C ALA A 37 2.58 -1.21 -2.44
N LEU A 38 3.01 -0.21 -3.22
CA LEU A 38 2.16 0.92 -3.62
C LEU A 38 0.88 0.47 -4.33
N ARG A 39 0.99 -0.51 -5.24
CA ARG A 39 -0.16 -1.09 -5.94
C ARG A 39 -1.14 -1.77 -4.98
N HIS A 40 -0.64 -2.53 -4.01
CA HIS A 40 -1.48 -3.14 -2.99
C HIS A 40 -2.18 -2.08 -2.12
N ILE A 41 -1.44 -1.08 -1.63
CA ILE A 41 -1.99 0.03 -0.84
C ILE A 41 -3.09 0.76 -1.61
N ALA A 42 -2.86 1.05 -2.90
CA ALA A 42 -3.84 1.74 -3.74
C ALA A 42 -5.11 0.92 -4.03
N SER A 43 -5.05 -0.41 -3.87
CA SER A 43 -6.19 -1.32 -4.07
C SER A 43 -6.92 -1.68 -2.77
N THR A 44 -6.41 -1.25 -1.62
CA THR A 44 -7.00 -1.55 -0.32
C THR A 44 -8.22 -0.66 -0.09
N ASP A 45 -9.34 -1.25 0.32
CA ASP A 45 -10.47 -0.47 0.84
C ASP A 45 -10.07 0.13 2.19
N THR A 46 -10.37 1.41 2.36
CA THR A 46 -9.88 2.23 3.46
C THR A 46 -11.02 2.79 4.32
N ASP A 47 -12.24 2.27 4.14
CA ASP A 47 -13.43 2.66 4.91
C ASP A 47 -13.65 4.19 4.94
N GLY A 48 -13.39 4.84 3.80
CA GLY A 48 -13.53 6.30 3.64
C GLY A 48 -12.29 7.13 4.01
N VAL A 49 -11.18 6.52 4.44
CA VAL A 49 -9.91 7.21 4.66
C VAL A 49 -9.14 7.39 3.35
N GLY A 50 -9.03 8.62 2.85
CA GLY A 50 -8.21 8.93 1.69
C GLY A 50 -6.72 8.82 1.98
N LEU A 51 -5.96 8.13 1.11
CA LEU A 51 -4.50 8.09 1.13
C LEU A 51 -3.93 8.99 0.03
N VAL A 52 -3.10 9.96 0.41
CA VAL A 52 -2.42 10.86 -0.53
C VAL A 52 -0.93 10.53 -0.54
N PHE A 53 -0.45 9.96 -1.64
CA PHE A 53 0.97 9.65 -1.85
C PHE A 53 1.78 10.94 -2.05
N CYS A 54 2.80 11.16 -1.24
CA CYS A 54 3.57 12.41 -1.22
C CYS A 54 5.07 12.17 -0.96
N GLY A 55 5.81 13.24 -0.70
CA GLY A 55 7.25 13.17 -0.40
C GLY A 55 8.15 12.94 -1.63
N GLY A 56 9.41 12.60 -1.36
CA GLY A 56 10.44 12.45 -2.40
C GLY A 56 10.16 11.29 -3.36
N THR A 57 9.56 10.22 -2.86
CA THR A 57 9.23 9.02 -3.62
C THR A 57 8.09 9.27 -4.61
N CYS A 58 7.11 10.10 -4.25
CA CYS A 58 6.07 10.53 -5.19
C CYS A 58 6.65 11.36 -6.34
N LEU A 59 7.60 12.26 -6.04
CA LEU A 59 8.28 13.05 -7.07
C LEU A 59 9.07 12.20 -8.06
N SER A 60 9.76 11.14 -7.59
CA SER A 60 10.51 10.24 -8.47
C SER A 60 9.61 9.26 -9.22
N LYS A 61 8.68 8.57 -8.54
CA LYS A 61 7.84 7.49 -9.13
C LYS A 61 6.67 8.01 -9.96
N ALA A 62 5.91 8.97 -9.46
CA ALA A 62 4.69 9.44 -10.11
C ALA A 62 4.97 10.56 -11.11
N HIS A 63 5.90 11.47 -10.78
CA HIS A 63 6.16 12.66 -11.58
C HIS A 63 7.48 12.65 -12.35
N ARG A 64 8.40 11.71 -12.06
CA ARG A 64 9.73 11.61 -12.70
C ARG A 64 10.53 12.93 -12.67
N LEU A 65 10.35 13.70 -11.60
CA LEU A 65 10.98 15.02 -11.44
C LEU A 65 12.40 14.94 -10.85
N ILE A 66 12.75 13.81 -10.24
CA ILE A 66 14.06 13.58 -9.66
C ILE A 66 14.57 12.19 -10.01
N GLU A 67 15.87 12.06 -10.25
CA GLU A 67 16.56 10.81 -10.58
C GLU A 67 17.34 10.26 -9.38
N ARG A 68 16.65 10.13 -8.25
CA ARG A 68 17.20 9.45 -7.06
C ARG A 68 16.23 8.42 -6.52
N MET A 69 16.80 7.33 -6.04
CA MET A 69 16.08 6.41 -5.18
C MET A 69 15.75 7.11 -3.85
N SER A 70 14.52 6.90 -3.38
CA SER A 70 14.08 7.33 -2.05
C SER A 70 13.71 6.09 -1.26
N GLU A 71 14.24 5.98 -0.05
CA GLU A 71 14.03 4.81 0.81
C GLU A 71 12.65 4.82 1.46
N ASP A 72 12.20 6.01 1.85
CA ASP A 72 10.96 6.19 2.57
C ASP A 72 9.75 6.26 1.62
N VAL A 73 8.56 6.03 2.15
CA VAL A 73 7.30 6.22 1.43
C VAL A 73 6.38 7.06 2.29
N ASP A 74 6.08 8.27 1.85
CA ASP A 74 5.29 9.21 2.62
C ASP A 74 3.82 9.22 2.15
N PHE A 75 2.90 9.10 3.10
CA PHE A 75 1.47 9.28 2.86
C PHE A 75 0.89 10.32 3.81
N LYS A 76 -0.01 11.15 3.29
CA LYS A 76 -0.93 11.95 4.09
C LYS A 76 -2.29 11.27 4.12
N LEU A 77 -2.95 11.30 5.27
CA LEU A 77 -4.29 10.75 5.47
C LEU A 77 -5.33 11.87 5.36
N VAL A 78 -6.40 11.61 4.62
CA VAL A 78 -7.62 12.41 4.61
C VAL A 78 -8.68 11.58 5.34
N VAL A 79 -9.00 11.94 6.57
CA VAL A 79 -9.97 11.21 7.39
C VAL A 79 -11.36 11.84 7.28
N PRO A 80 -12.44 11.04 7.33
CA PRO A 80 -13.80 11.58 7.49
C PRO A 80 -13.93 12.45 8.74
N GLU A 81 -14.92 13.36 8.74
CA GLU A 81 -15.26 14.15 9.93
C GLU A 81 -15.58 13.24 11.13
N GLY A 82 -15.20 13.64 12.34
CA GLY A 82 -15.38 12.84 13.55
C GLY A 82 -14.30 11.77 13.82
N LEU A 83 -13.41 11.46 12.87
CA LEU A 83 -12.26 10.55 13.08
C LEU A 83 -10.97 11.30 13.47
N SER A 84 -11.02 12.63 13.55
CA SER A 84 -9.91 13.42 14.07
C SER A 84 -9.82 13.27 15.59
N ARG A 85 -8.61 13.05 16.12
CA ARG A 85 -8.31 13.03 17.56
C ARG A 85 -8.73 14.31 18.32
N THR A 86 -9.05 15.39 17.60
CA THR A 86 -9.54 16.65 18.17
C THR A 86 -11.06 16.79 18.19
N ASP A 87 -11.82 15.81 17.68
CA ASP A 87 -13.28 15.79 17.81
C ASP A 87 -13.69 15.08 19.11
N PRO A 88 -14.28 15.77 20.11
CA PRO A 88 -14.64 15.19 21.40
C PRO A 88 -15.85 14.23 21.35
N LEU A 89 -16.41 13.95 20.17
CA LEU A 89 -17.64 13.15 20.01
C LEU A 89 -17.41 11.75 19.41
N TYR A 90 -16.17 11.31 19.18
CA TYR A 90 -15.91 9.94 18.71
C TYR A 90 -16.04 8.92 19.85
N VAL A 91 -17.28 8.46 20.07
CA VAL A 91 -17.55 7.22 20.80
C VAL A 91 -17.35 6.07 19.81
N ILE A 92 -16.37 5.21 20.04
CA ILE A 92 -16.18 3.98 19.26
C ILE A 92 -17.46 3.14 19.38
N PRO A 93 -18.22 2.88 18.29
CA PRO A 93 -19.32 1.94 18.35
C PRO A 93 -18.72 0.55 18.56
N ALA A 94 -19.15 -0.14 19.62
CA ALA A 94 -18.77 -1.52 19.85
C ALA A 94 -19.19 -2.36 18.63
N SER A 95 -18.26 -3.15 18.11
CA SER A 95 -18.53 -4.11 17.04
C SER A 95 -19.63 -5.07 17.49
N GLU A 96 -20.75 -5.11 16.77
CA GLU A 96 -21.86 -6.03 17.02
C GLU A 96 -21.37 -7.49 16.90
N PRO A 97 -21.58 -8.34 17.91
CA PRO A 97 -21.21 -9.74 17.81
C PRO A 97 -22.22 -10.50 16.94
N GLY A 98 -21.75 -10.95 15.78
CA GLY A 98 -22.10 -12.22 15.13
C GLY A 98 -23.56 -12.64 15.12
N SER A 99 -24.20 -12.45 13.98
CA SER A 99 -25.39 -13.20 13.57
C SER A 99 -25.10 -14.71 13.55
N THR A 100 -25.50 -15.41 14.62
CA THR A 100 -25.66 -16.87 14.59
C THR A 100 -27.12 -17.19 14.35
N SER A 101 -27.36 -17.76 13.17
CA SER A 101 -28.62 -18.36 12.76
C SER A 101 -29.05 -19.43 13.77
N SER A 102 -30.29 -19.37 14.26
CA SER A 102 -30.95 -20.51 14.88
C SER A 102 -32.19 -20.86 14.07
N SER A 103 -32.05 -21.89 13.26
CA SER A 103 -33.13 -22.60 12.60
C SER A 103 -33.80 -23.57 13.57
N ALA A 104 -35.13 -23.62 13.51
CA ALA A 104 -36.01 -24.71 13.94
C ALA A 104 -36.11 -25.02 15.45
N LEU A 105 -37.33 -24.89 15.99
CA LEU A 105 -38.06 -26.02 16.59
C LEU A 105 -39.56 -25.71 16.60
N ARG A 106 -40.33 -26.75 16.27
CA ARG A 106 -41.78 -26.83 16.15
C ARG A 106 -42.46 -26.92 17.53
N GLU A 107 -43.78 -26.76 17.47
CA GLU A 107 -44.85 -27.35 18.31
C GLU A 107 -45.56 -26.41 19.28
N GLY A 108 -46.90 -26.36 19.12
CA GLY A 108 -47.88 -25.63 19.92
C GLY A 108 -48.99 -25.05 19.08
#